data_AF-Q9JHF3-F1
#
_entry.id   AF-Q9JHF3-F1
#
_cell.length_a   1.000
_cell.length_b   1.000
_cell.length_c   1.000
_cell.angle_alpha   90.00
_cell.angle_beta   90.00
_cell.angle_gamma   90.00
#
_symmetry.space_group_name_H-M   'P 1'
#
loop_
_entity.id
_entity.type
_entity.pdbx_description
1 polymer ?
#
loop_
_entity_poly.entity_id
_entity_poly.type
_entity_poly.pdbx_seq_one_letter_code
_entity_poly.pdbx_strand_id
1 'polypeptide(L)'
;MTSLGLVMENSQVLPAFLLCSTLLVIKMYAVAVITGQVRLRKKAFANPEDALKRGGLQYCRSDPDVERCLRAHRNDMETIYPFLFLGFVYSFLGPNPLIAWIHFLVVLTGRVVHTVAYLGKMNPRIRSGAYVLAQFACFSMALQILWEVAHHL
;
A
#
# COMPACT_ATOMS: atom_id res chain seq x y z
N MET A 1 -20.58 16.01 -15.55
CA MET A 1 -19.11 15.95 -15.68
C MET A 1 -18.41 17.27 -15.34
N THR A 2 -19.10 18.41 -15.32
CA THR A 2 -18.53 19.73 -15.01
C THR A 2 -18.30 20.02 -13.52
N SER A 3 -19.04 19.40 -12.59
CA SER A 3 -18.85 19.63 -11.14
C SER A 3 -17.60 18.96 -10.56
N LEU A 4 -17.26 17.75 -11.03
CA LEU A 4 -16.08 17.03 -10.55
C LEU A 4 -14.78 17.73 -10.98
N GLY A 5 -14.74 18.24 -12.21
CA GLY A 5 -13.61 19.03 -12.70
C GLY A 5 -13.37 20.30 -11.87
N LEU A 6 -14.44 21.01 -11.50
CA LEU A 6 -14.36 22.24 -10.72
C LEU A 6 -13.94 22.01 -9.25
N VAL A 7 -14.28 20.85 -8.67
CA VAL A 7 -13.79 20.44 -7.34
C VAL A 7 -12.31 20.04 -7.41
N MET A 8 -11.87 19.43 -8.51
CA MET A 8 -10.46 19.08 -8.72
C MET A 8 -9.56 20.30 -8.99
N GLU A 9 -10.08 21.35 -9.63
CA GLU A 9 -9.33 22.59 -9.89
C GLU A 9 -9.11 23.44 -8.63
N ASN A 10 -10.05 23.43 -7.69
CA ASN A 10 -10.00 24.31 -6.51
C ASN A 10 -9.21 23.74 -5.31
N SER A 11 -8.76 22.48 -5.36
CA SER A 11 -7.71 21.99 -4.44
C SER A 11 -6.83 20.94 -5.12
N GLN A 12 -5.53 21.23 -5.25
CA GLN A 12 -4.53 20.27 -5.77
C GLN A 12 -4.30 19.06 -4.84
N VAL A 13 -5.10 18.94 -3.77
CA VAL A 13 -5.00 17.90 -2.74
C VAL A 13 -5.59 16.59 -3.25
N LEU A 14 -6.84 16.60 -3.73
CA LEU A 14 -7.53 15.39 -4.17
C LEU A 14 -6.81 14.73 -5.37
N PRO A 15 -6.40 15.46 -6.44
CA PRO A 15 -5.61 14.87 -7.52
C PRO A 15 -4.29 14.23 -7.03
N ALA A 16 -3.60 14.85 -6.07
CA ALA A 16 -2.37 14.32 -5.48
C ALA A 16 -2.62 13.01 -4.71
N PHE A 17 -3.69 12.99 -3.91
CA PHE A 17 -4.13 11.79 -3.21
C PHE A 17 -4.45 10.66 -4.20
N LEU A 18 -5.25 10.94 -5.24
CA LEU A 18 -5.66 9.94 -6.24
C LEU A 18 -4.45 9.38 -7.00
N LEU A 19 -3.48 10.22 -7.34
CA LEU A 19 -2.23 9.79 -7.98
C LEU A 19 -1.45 8.83 -7.06
N CYS A 20 -1.16 9.24 -5.82
CA CYS A 20 -0.39 8.43 -4.88
C CYS A 20 -1.10 7.10 -4.56
N SER A 21 -2.40 7.15 -4.31
CA SER A 21 -3.25 5.98 -4.04
C SER A 21 -3.27 4.99 -5.21
N THR A 22 -3.43 5.48 -6.44
CA THR A 22 -3.43 4.63 -7.63
C THR A 22 -2.08 3.94 -7.83
N LEU A 23 -0.97 4.67 -7.64
CA LEU A 23 0.38 4.10 -7.69
C LEU A 23 0.58 3.01 -6.62
N LEU A 24 0.06 3.20 -5.41
CA LEU A 24 0.11 2.21 -4.34
C LEU A 24 -0.70 0.95 -4.67
N VAL A 25 -1.89 1.09 -5.26
CA VAL A 25 -2.71 -0.05 -5.72
C VAL A 25 -1.99 -0.81 -6.84
N ILE A 26 -1.44 -0.11 -7.83
CA ILE A 26 -0.62 -0.72 -8.90
C ILE A 26 0.57 -1.49 -8.30
N LYS A 27 1.24 -0.91 -7.29
CA LYS A 27 2.33 -1.58 -6.57
C LYS A 27 1.85 -2.85 -5.86
N MET A 28 0.65 -2.88 -5.28
CA MET A 28 0.09 -4.12 -4.70
C MET A 28 -0.16 -5.19 -5.77
N TYR A 29 -0.68 -4.80 -6.95
CA TYR A 29 -0.80 -5.73 -8.09
C TYR A 29 0.56 -6.25 -8.55
N ALA A 30 1.60 -5.43 -8.56
CA ALA A 30 2.96 -5.88 -8.85
C ALA A 30 3.44 -6.94 -7.84
N VAL A 31 3.16 -6.78 -6.54
CA VAL A 31 3.46 -7.80 -5.51
C VAL A 31 2.68 -9.10 -5.75
N ALA A 32 1.42 -9.02 -6.19
CA ALA A 32 0.62 -10.19 -6.55
C ALA A 32 1.24 -10.95 -7.74
N VAL A 33 1.64 -10.24 -8.80
CA VAL A 33 2.34 -10.82 -9.96
C VAL A 33 3.66 -11.47 -9.55
N ILE A 34 4.48 -10.77 -8.74
CA ILE A 34 5.75 -11.32 -8.22
C ILE A 34 5.48 -12.61 -7.43
N THR A 35 4.45 -12.63 -6.58
CA THR A 35 4.08 -13.83 -5.80
C THR A 35 3.80 -15.01 -6.74
N GLY A 36 3.00 -14.79 -7.79
CA GLY A 36 2.70 -15.83 -8.79
C GLY A 36 3.95 -16.32 -9.53
N GLN A 37 4.85 -15.42 -9.93
CA GLN A 37 6.11 -15.78 -10.58
C GLN A 37 7.04 -16.57 -9.66
N VAL A 38 7.13 -16.21 -8.38
CA VAL A 38 7.91 -16.96 -7.38
C VAL A 38 7.34 -18.37 -7.19
N ARG A 39 6.01 -18.54 -7.10
CA ARG A 39 5.37 -19.87 -7.04
C ARG A 39 5.74 -20.75 -8.23
N LEU A 40 5.69 -20.19 -9.45
CA LEU A 40 6.07 -20.89 -10.68
C LEU A 40 7.55 -21.29 -10.67
N ARG A 41 8.45 -20.34 -10.38
CA ARG A 41 9.91 -20.56 -10.35
C ARG A 41 10.34 -21.58 -9.30
N LYS A 42 9.70 -21.56 -8.11
CA LYS A 42 10.04 -22.42 -6.97
C LYS A 42 9.28 -23.76 -6.96
N LYS A 43 8.31 -23.92 -7.88
CA LYS A 43 7.32 -25.00 -7.86
C LYS A 43 6.76 -25.21 -6.45
N ALA A 44 6.11 -24.16 -5.95
CA ALA A 44 5.54 -24.10 -4.61
C ALA A 44 4.11 -23.54 -4.68
N PHE A 45 3.16 -24.44 -4.84
CA PHE A 45 1.75 -24.12 -5.05
C PHE A 45 0.96 -24.36 -3.76
N ALA A 46 -0.11 -23.58 -3.56
CA ALA A 46 -0.94 -23.69 -2.37
C ALA A 46 -2.02 -24.78 -2.50
N ASN A 47 -2.50 -25.03 -3.72
CA ASN A 47 -3.58 -25.96 -3.97
C ASN A 47 -3.07 -27.23 -4.69
N PRO A 48 -3.61 -28.42 -4.36
CA PRO A 48 -3.21 -29.68 -5.00
C PRO A 48 -3.38 -29.68 -6.53
N GLU A 49 -4.45 -29.08 -7.04
CA GLU A 49 -4.75 -28.99 -8.48
C GLU A 49 -3.73 -28.16 -9.26
N ASP A 50 -3.21 -27.08 -8.66
CA ASP A 50 -2.14 -26.26 -9.23
C ASP A 50 -0.83 -27.06 -9.29
N ALA A 51 -0.54 -27.83 -8.24
CA ALA A 51 0.64 -28.67 -8.16
C ALA A 51 0.61 -29.82 -9.17
N LEU A 52 -0.54 -30.50 -9.29
CA LEU A 52 -0.77 -31.55 -10.29
C LEU A 52 -0.57 -31.03 -11.71
N LYS A 53 -1.13 -29.85 -12.04
CA LYS A 53 -0.96 -29.19 -13.34
C LYS A 53 0.51 -28.83 -13.65
N ARG A 54 1.38 -28.76 -12.63
CA ARG A 54 2.77 -28.27 -12.73
C ARG A 54 3.83 -29.33 -12.38
N GLY A 55 3.43 -30.61 -12.28
CA GLY A 55 4.36 -31.75 -12.22
C GLY A 55 4.25 -32.64 -10.99
N GLY A 56 3.23 -32.48 -10.14
CA GLY A 56 2.85 -33.46 -9.12
C GLY A 56 2.58 -32.88 -7.73
N LEU A 57 1.93 -33.69 -6.87
CA LEU A 57 1.49 -33.31 -5.52
C LEU A 57 2.64 -32.86 -4.60
N GLN A 58 3.88 -33.31 -4.85
CA GLN A 58 5.06 -32.87 -4.11
C GLN A 58 5.34 -31.36 -4.23
N TYR A 59 4.75 -30.68 -5.22
CA TYR A 59 4.82 -29.23 -5.38
C TYR A 59 3.70 -28.47 -4.68
N CYS A 60 2.74 -29.17 -4.05
CA CYS A 60 1.78 -28.59 -3.12
C CYS A 60 2.48 -28.41 -1.77
N ARG A 61 3.25 -27.33 -1.65
CA ARG A 61 4.16 -27.09 -0.52
C ARG A 61 4.36 -25.59 -0.29
N SER A 62 4.80 -25.25 0.92
CA SER A 62 5.28 -23.90 1.23
C SER A 62 6.69 -23.66 0.69
N ASP A 63 7.03 -22.39 0.49
CA ASP A 63 8.38 -21.93 0.17
C ASP A 63 8.65 -20.59 0.88
N PRO A 64 9.81 -20.40 1.52
CA PRO A 64 10.10 -19.18 2.30
C PRO A 64 10.03 -17.87 1.50
N ASP A 65 10.31 -17.90 0.19
CA ASP A 65 10.22 -16.72 -0.68
C ASP A 65 8.76 -16.44 -1.07
N VAL A 66 7.94 -17.48 -1.29
CA VAL A 66 6.48 -17.33 -1.49
C VAL A 66 5.85 -16.71 -0.24
N GLU A 67 6.13 -17.25 0.94
CA GLU A 67 5.60 -16.72 2.19
C GLU A 67 6.06 -15.29 2.46
N ARG A 68 7.29 -14.94 2.06
CA ARG A 68 7.80 -13.56 2.13
C ARG A 68 6.98 -12.62 1.26
N CYS A 69 6.63 -13.02 0.04
CA CYS A 69 5.78 -12.23 -0.84
C CYS A 69 4.39 -12.04 -0.22
N LEU A 70 3.82 -13.11 0.35
CA LEU A 70 2.52 -13.05 1.04
C LEU A 70 2.56 -12.13 2.26
N ARG A 71 3.63 -12.15 3.07
CA ARG A 71 3.79 -11.23 4.20
C ARG A 71 3.93 -9.77 3.75
N ALA A 72 4.66 -9.51 2.66
CA ALA A 72 4.76 -8.17 2.09
C ALA A 72 3.38 -7.67 1.61
N HIS A 73 2.64 -8.51 0.88
CA HIS A 73 1.29 -8.18 0.41
C HIS A 73 0.29 -8.01 1.56
N ARG A 74 0.36 -8.85 2.60
CA ARG A 74 -0.47 -8.71 3.80
C ARG A 74 -0.22 -7.38 4.50
N ASN A 75 1.04 -7.01 4.68
CA ASN A 75 1.38 -5.72 5.29
C ASN A 75 0.91 -4.54 4.43
N ASP A 76 0.91 -4.66 3.10
CA ASP A 76 0.29 -3.67 2.23
C ASP A 76 -1.21 -3.55 2.49
N MET A 77 -1.96 -4.66 2.63
CA MET A 77 -3.38 -4.60 2.99
C MET A 77 -3.60 -3.92 4.35
N GLU A 78 -2.77 -4.24 5.35
CA GLU A 78 -2.83 -3.69 6.71
C GLU A 78 -2.55 -2.16 6.77
N THR A 79 -1.99 -1.55 5.72
CA THR A 79 -1.52 -0.15 5.76
C THR A 79 -2.03 0.71 4.62
N ILE A 80 -2.04 0.20 3.39
CA ILE A 80 -2.53 0.92 2.22
C ILE A 80 -4.06 1.03 2.28
N TYR A 81 -4.79 -0.01 2.71
CA TYR A 81 -6.26 0.10 2.80
C TYR A 81 -6.72 1.19 3.79
N PRO A 82 -6.18 1.28 5.01
CA PRO A 82 -6.42 2.43 5.88
C PRO A 82 -6.03 3.77 5.25
N PHE A 83 -4.89 3.85 4.55
CA PHE A 83 -4.47 5.07 3.86
C PHE A 83 -5.46 5.51 2.78
N LEU A 84 -6.02 4.58 1.99
CA LEU A 84 -7.03 4.89 0.98
C LEU A 84 -8.26 5.57 1.61
N PHE A 85 -8.67 5.12 2.79
CA PHE A 85 -9.76 5.75 3.52
C PHE A 85 -9.35 7.10 4.12
N LEU A 86 -8.28 7.12 4.93
CA LEU A 86 -7.83 8.31 5.64
C LEU A 86 -7.45 9.44 4.69
N GLY A 87 -6.67 9.15 3.64
CA GLY A 87 -6.26 10.15 2.67
C GLY A 87 -7.41 10.71 1.83
N PHE A 88 -8.44 9.89 1.55
CA PHE A 88 -9.64 10.34 0.88
C PHE A 88 -10.41 11.34 1.75
N VAL A 89 -10.72 10.97 3.00
CA VAL A 89 -11.42 11.87 3.94
C VAL A 89 -10.61 13.14 4.19
N TYR A 90 -9.31 12.98 4.46
CA TYR A 90 -8.38 14.10 4.69
C TYR A 90 -8.37 15.11 3.54
N SER A 91 -8.54 14.66 2.30
CA SER A 91 -8.57 15.54 1.12
C SER A 91 -9.75 16.53 1.12
N PHE A 92 -10.81 16.25 1.88
CA PHE A 92 -11.99 17.10 2.00
C PHE A 92 -12.02 17.98 3.25
N LEU A 93 -11.01 17.89 4.13
CA LEU A 93 -10.92 18.73 5.35
C LEU A 93 -10.34 20.13 5.08
N GLY A 94 -10.16 20.51 3.81
CA GLY A 94 -9.47 21.75 3.44
C GLY A 94 -8.03 21.86 3.98
N PRO A 95 -7.20 20.80 3.99
CA PRO A 95 -5.85 20.88 4.52
C PRO A 95 -4.99 21.83 3.67
N ASN A 96 -3.92 22.34 4.28
CA ASN A 96 -2.91 23.07 3.52
C ASN A 96 -2.36 22.18 2.37
N PRO A 97 -2.39 22.63 1.10
CA PRO A 97 -2.01 21.78 -0.03
C PRO A 97 -0.59 21.20 0.07
N LEU A 98 0.39 22.00 0.48
CA LEU A 98 1.78 21.56 0.62
C LEU A 98 1.90 20.46 1.68
N ILE A 99 1.23 20.63 2.82
CA ILE A 99 1.22 19.63 3.88
C ILE A 99 0.56 18.33 3.43
N ALA A 100 -0.56 18.41 2.69
CA ALA A 100 -1.21 17.22 2.16
C ALA A 100 -0.33 16.47 1.16
N TRP A 101 0.34 17.19 0.25
CA TRP A 101 1.32 16.60 -0.66
C TRP A 101 2.45 15.88 0.09
N ILE A 102 2.98 16.47 1.17
CA ILE A 102 4.00 15.83 1.99
C ILE A 102 3.47 14.52 2.61
N HIS A 103 2.27 14.52 3.18
CA HIS A 103 1.66 13.30 3.75
C HIS A 103 1.57 12.19 2.69
N PHE A 104 1.01 12.50 1.51
CA PHE A 104 0.81 11.49 0.46
C PHE A 104 2.14 10.97 -0.11
N LEU A 105 3.13 11.85 -0.31
CA LEU A 105 4.46 11.45 -0.78
C LEU A 105 5.22 10.62 0.25
N VAL A 106 5.13 10.96 1.54
CA VAL A 106 5.74 10.19 2.62
C VAL A 106 5.15 8.78 2.68
N VAL A 107 3.83 8.63 2.54
CA VAL A 107 3.20 7.31 2.47
C VAL A 107 3.66 6.58 1.21
N LEU A 108 3.55 7.18 0.02
CA LEU A 108 3.94 6.55 -1.24
C LEU A 108 5.38 6.03 -1.20
N THR A 109 6.32 6.91 -0.86
CA THR A 109 7.75 6.57 -0.82
C THR A 109 8.04 5.54 0.27
N GLY A 110 7.50 5.72 1.49
CA GLY A 110 7.67 4.77 2.59
C GLY A 110 7.15 3.37 2.25
N ARG A 111 5.99 3.26 1.61
CA ARG A 111 5.41 1.95 1.20
C ARG A 111 6.18 1.30 0.04
N VAL A 112 6.70 2.08 -0.92
CA VAL A 112 7.57 1.57 -1.98
C VAL A 112 8.89 1.04 -1.38
N VAL A 113 9.57 1.84 -0.56
CA VAL A 113 10.82 1.44 0.12
C VAL A 113 10.59 0.22 1.01
N HIS A 114 9.48 0.18 1.75
CA HIS A 114 9.11 -0.98 2.56
C HIS A 114 9.02 -2.25 1.71
N THR A 115 8.34 -2.19 0.56
CA THR A 115 8.18 -3.34 -0.35
C THR A 115 9.53 -3.81 -0.91
N VAL A 116 10.35 -2.87 -1.38
CA VAL A 116 11.70 -3.15 -1.90
C VAL A 116 12.57 -3.79 -0.81
N ALA A 117 12.57 -3.24 0.39
CA ALA A 117 13.33 -3.79 1.51
C ALA A 117 12.85 -5.18 1.93
N TYR A 118 11.54 -5.43 1.89
CA TYR A 118 10.97 -6.73 2.25
C TYR A 118 11.34 -7.82 1.25
N LEU A 119 11.07 -7.58 -0.04
CA LEU A 119 11.29 -8.56 -1.12
C LEU A 119 12.77 -8.72 -1.46
N GLY A 120 13.54 -7.62 -1.40
CA GLY A 120 14.99 -7.60 -1.62
C GLY A 120 15.81 -8.17 -0.46
N LYS A 121 15.18 -8.64 0.63
CA LYS A 121 15.85 -9.20 1.82
C LYS A 121 16.91 -8.23 2.40
N MET A 122 16.62 -6.93 2.35
CA MET A 122 17.54 -5.89 2.81
C MET A 122 17.63 -5.88 4.35
N ASN A 123 18.54 -5.05 4.88
CA ASN A 123 18.68 -4.83 6.32
C ASN A 123 17.29 -4.54 6.96
N PRO A 124 16.88 -5.31 7.99
CA PRO A 124 15.57 -5.17 8.63
C PRO A 124 15.25 -3.75 9.11
N ARG A 125 16.28 -2.98 9.49
CA ARG A 125 16.14 -1.58 9.91
C ARG A 125 15.54 -0.68 8.82
N ILE A 126 15.87 -0.94 7.55
CA ILE A 126 15.33 -0.16 6.41
C ILE A 126 13.84 -0.45 6.27
N ARG A 127 13.45 -1.73 6.31
CA ARG A 127 12.04 -2.14 6.25
C ARG A 127 11.24 -1.52 7.40
N SER A 128 11.71 -1.68 8.64
CA SER A 128 11.01 -1.16 9.81
C SER A 128 10.94 0.37 9.82
N GLY A 129 12.03 1.06 9.44
CA GLY A 129 12.04 2.53 9.35
C GLY A 129 11.07 3.05 8.30
N ALA A 130 11.02 2.44 7.12
CA ALA A 130 10.08 2.81 6.06
C ALA A 130 8.61 2.57 6.46
N TYR A 131 8.34 1.49 7.20
CA TYR A 131 7.03 1.24 7.79
C TYR A 131 6.62 2.35 8.77
N VAL A 132 7.49 2.65 9.75
CA VAL A 132 7.20 3.66 10.79
C VAL A 132 6.96 5.04 10.17
N LEU A 133 7.80 5.43 9.20
CA LEU A 133 7.68 6.71 8.52
C LEU A 133 6.35 6.85 7.77
N ALA A 134 5.94 5.82 7.02
CA ALA A 134 4.64 5.84 6.34
C ALA A 134 3.46 5.89 7.33
N GLN A 135 3.54 5.13 8.43
CA GLN A 135 2.48 5.12 9.44
C GLN A 135 2.37 6.46 10.16
N PHE A 136 3.47 7.18 10.40
CA PHE A 136 3.43 8.50 11.02
C PHE A 136 2.54 9.47 10.24
N ALA A 137 2.62 9.48 8.91
CA ALA A 137 1.73 10.28 8.06
C ALA A 137 0.26 9.83 8.17
N CYS A 138 -0.01 8.52 8.21
CA CYS A 138 -1.36 8.00 8.42
C CYS A 138 -1.94 8.40 9.79
N PHE A 139 -1.14 8.29 10.86
CA PHE A 139 -1.54 8.70 12.21
C PHE A 139 -1.84 10.21 12.27
N SER A 140 -1.01 11.03 11.63
CA SER A 140 -1.25 12.47 11.53
C SER A 140 -2.58 12.81 10.86
N MET A 141 -2.91 12.16 9.74
CA MET A 141 -4.21 12.35 9.07
C MET A 141 -5.38 11.87 9.95
N ALA A 142 -5.23 10.73 10.63
CA ALA A 142 -6.27 10.21 11.52
C ALA A 142 -6.57 11.17 12.68
N LEU A 143 -5.54 11.76 13.30
CA LEU A 143 -5.71 12.76 14.36
C LEU A 143 -6.38 14.03 13.85
N GLN A 144 -6.03 14.51 12.66
CA GLN A 144 -6.70 15.66 12.04
C GLN A 144 -8.17 15.37 11.73
N ILE A 145 -8.49 14.18 11.22
CA ILE A 145 -9.88 13.75 11.00
C ILE A 145 -10.65 13.71 12.32
N LEU A 146 -10.07 13.11 13.37
CA LEU A 146 -10.71 13.07 14.69
C LEU A 146 -10.93 14.47 15.28
N TRP A 147 -9.96 15.37 15.13
CA TRP A 147 -10.07 16.75 15.58
C TRP A 147 -11.23 17.46 14.87
N GLU A 148 -11.28 17.40 13.53
CA GLU A 148 -12.34 18.03 12.75
C GLU A 148 -13.72 17.47 13.13
N VAL A 149 -13.86 16.14 13.26
CA VAL A 149 -15.13 15.54 13.66
C VAL A 149 -15.54 15.98 15.06
N ALA A 150 -14.60 15.99 16.03
CA ALA A 150 -14.89 16.39 17.41
C ALA A 150 -15.34 17.86 17.55
N HIS A 151 -14.94 18.75 16.65
CA HIS A 151 -15.36 20.16 16.68
C HIS A 151 -16.72 20.40 16.00
N HIS A 152 -17.25 19.41 15.27
CA HIS A 152 -18.52 19.51 14.55
C HIS A 152 -19.61 18.62 15.16
N LEU A 153 -19.35 17.98 16.31
CA LEU A 153 -20.31 17.25 17.14
C LEU A 153 -20.68 18.08 18.37
#